data_AF-A0A9D2F2M8-F1
#
_entry.id   AF-A0A9D2F2M8-F1
#
_cell.length_a   1.000
_cell.length_b   1.000
_cell.length_c   1.000
_cell.angle_alpha   90.00
_cell.angle_beta   90.00
_cell.angle_gamma   90.00
#
_symmetry.space_group_name_H-M   'P 1'
#
loop_
_entity.id
_entity.type
_entity.pdbx_description
1 polymer ?
#
loop_
_entity_poly.entity_id
_entity_poly.type
_entity_poly.pdbx_seq_one_letter_code
_entity_poly.pdbx_strand_id
1 'polypeptide(L)'
;MSLYFDNEKLFDAEGHLTDDGLYALKDGTLDDLGALEAAEHLSFCDYCLLRYTALIDAAPACLQQPMRDLIPQVQNLMRLRRFRILTNRYVSAAAAVVLAFALWNFTALGSPRDVTAPAPRQAGPRPSFGLWWDDTVSGFYDGLNDTLHNFTLAAENSLAQLQHHEQSGKAAKGD
;
A
#
# COMPACT_ATOMS: atom_id res chain seq x y z
N MET A 1 -14.02 -29.43 38.07
CA MET A 1 -14.50 -30.13 36.86
C MET A 1 -13.54 -29.73 35.75
N SER A 2 -12.71 -30.64 35.23
CA SER A 2 -11.89 -30.32 34.05
C SER A 2 -12.84 -30.03 32.90
N LEU A 3 -12.66 -28.87 32.25
CA LEU A 3 -13.41 -28.50 31.04
C LEU A 3 -12.90 -29.24 29.79
N TYR A 4 -11.99 -30.19 29.99
CA TYR A 4 -11.28 -30.91 28.95
C TYR A 4 -11.87 -32.28 28.72
N PHE A 5 -11.86 -32.68 27.45
CA PHE A 5 -12.19 -34.02 27.01
C PHE A 5 -11.21 -35.06 27.60
N ASP A 6 -11.68 -36.29 27.74
CA ASP A 6 -10.90 -37.40 28.29
C ASP A 6 -10.18 -38.15 27.15
N ASN A 7 -8.86 -37.98 27.06
CA ASN A 7 -8.05 -38.57 25.97
C ASN A 7 -8.08 -40.10 25.92
N GLU A 8 -8.37 -40.77 27.03
CA GLU A 8 -8.51 -42.24 27.03
C GLU A 8 -9.67 -42.71 26.13
N LYS A 9 -10.62 -41.81 25.80
CA LYS A 9 -11.76 -42.07 24.91
C LYS A 9 -11.59 -41.48 23.50
N LEU A 10 -10.40 -41.01 23.16
CA LEU A 10 -10.15 -40.36 21.87
C LEU A 10 -10.24 -41.34 20.69
N PHE A 11 -9.75 -42.56 20.90
CA PHE A 11 -9.74 -43.63 19.91
C PHE A 11 -10.68 -44.77 20.31
N ASP A 12 -11.35 -45.36 19.32
CA ASP A 12 -12.13 -46.58 19.49
C ASP A 12 -11.24 -47.83 19.51
N ALA A 13 -11.86 -49.00 19.69
CA ALA A 13 -11.16 -50.28 19.70
C ALA A 13 -10.51 -50.64 18.35
N GLU A 14 -10.93 -49.99 17.26
CA GLU A 14 -10.38 -50.18 15.91
C GLU A 14 -9.20 -49.22 15.65
N GLY A 15 -8.96 -48.27 16.56
CA GLY A 15 -7.90 -47.26 16.46
C GLY A 15 -8.30 -46.03 15.65
N HIS A 16 -9.59 -45.82 15.39
CA HIS A 16 -10.12 -44.61 14.73
C HIS A 16 -10.61 -43.59 15.76
N LEU A 17 -10.69 -42.32 15.35
CA LEU A 17 -11.27 -41.28 16.21
C LEU A 17 -12.73 -41.60 16.52
N THR A 18 -13.08 -41.56 17.80
CA THR A 18 -14.48 -41.63 18.25
C THR A 18 -15.23 -40.40 17.76
N ASP A 19 -16.57 -40.50 17.62
CA ASP A 19 -17.38 -39.34 17.26
C ASP A 19 -17.21 -38.21 18.29
N ASP A 20 -17.24 -38.55 19.59
CA ASP A 20 -17.04 -37.58 20.66
C ASP A 20 -15.65 -36.92 20.60
N GLY A 21 -14.61 -37.69 20.32
CA GLY A 21 -13.25 -37.18 20.10
C GLY A 21 -13.15 -36.26 18.88
N LEU A 22 -13.88 -36.56 17.81
CA LEU A 22 -13.94 -35.74 16.61
C LEU A 22 -14.64 -34.39 16.86
N TYR A 23 -15.72 -34.39 17.64
CA TYR A 23 -16.38 -33.15 18.07
C TYR A 23 -15.51 -32.35 19.02
N ALA A 24 -14.84 -33.00 19.97
CA ALA A 24 -13.94 -32.34 20.89
C ALA A 24 -12.73 -31.70 20.17
N LEU A 25 -12.24 -32.34 19.10
CA LEU A 25 -11.20 -31.77 18.24
C LEU A 25 -11.70 -30.52 17.49
N LYS A 26 -12.92 -30.57 16.93
CA LYS A 26 -13.53 -29.40 16.26
C LYS A 26 -13.72 -28.22 17.21
N ASP A 27 -14.19 -28.50 18.42
CA ASP A 27 -14.52 -27.48 19.41
C ASP A 27 -13.28 -27.00 20.19
N GLY A 28 -12.12 -27.64 19.98
CA GLY A 28 -10.86 -27.30 20.64
C GLY A 28 -10.87 -27.60 22.14
N THR A 29 -11.62 -28.61 22.56
CA THR A 29 -11.78 -29.02 23.97
C THR A 29 -10.86 -30.18 24.37
N LEU A 30 -10.08 -30.70 23.41
CA LEU A 30 -8.93 -31.58 23.67
C LEU A 30 -7.84 -30.80 24.42
N ASP A 31 -7.09 -31.50 25.27
CA ASP A 31 -5.86 -30.95 25.83
C ASP A 31 -4.74 -30.95 24.76
N ASP A 32 -3.60 -30.35 25.09
CA ASP A 32 -2.49 -30.18 24.14
C ASP A 32 -1.95 -31.53 23.63
N LEU A 33 -1.94 -32.57 24.47
CA LEU A 33 -1.45 -33.90 24.10
C LEU A 33 -2.44 -34.63 23.19
N GLY A 34 -3.72 -34.68 23.55
CA GLY A 34 -4.75 -35.29 22.73
C GLY A 34 -4.90 -34.58 21.38
N ALA A 35 -4.73 -33.24 21.35
CA ALA A 35 -4.74 -32.47 20.12
C ALA A 35 -3.55 -32.83 19.21
N LEU A 36 -2.36 -33.06 19.78
CA LEU A 36 -1.19 -33.53 19.05
C LEU A 36 -1.42 -34.94 18.49
N GLU A 37 -1.90 -35.87 19.31
CA GLU A 37 -2.16 -37.25 18.91
C GLU A 37 -3.24 -37.33 17.82
N ALA A 38 -4.32 -36.55 17.95
CA ALA A 38 -5.35 -36.46 16.92
C ALA A 38 -4.81 -35.88 15.60
N ALA A 39 -3.95 -34.86 15.67
CA ALA A 39 -3.32 -34.28 14.48
C ALA A 39 -2.39 -35.26 13.77
N GLU A 40 -1.58 -36.01 14.52
CA GLU A 40 -0.74 -37.09 13.98
C GLU A 40 -1.61 -38.16 13.33
N HIS A 41 -2.67 -38.61 14.01
CA HIS A 41 -3.57 -39.62 13.47
C HIS A 41 -4.28 -39.16 12.19
N LEU A 42 -4.75 -37.91 12.13
CA LEU A 42 -5.36 -37.34 10.93
C LEU A 42 -4.40 -37.27 9.74
N SER A 43 -3.10 -37.08 9.99
CA SER A 43 -2.08 -37.11 8.93
C SER A 43 -1.82 -38.51 8.38
N PHE A 44 -2.17 -39.56 9.14
CA PHE A 44 -1.91 -40.96 8.79
C PHE A 44 -3.16 -41.72 8.32
N CYS A 45 -4.34 -41.42 8.87
CA CYS A 45 -5.58 -42.15 8.61
C CYS A 45 -6.53 -41.35 7.72
N ASP A 46 -6.59 -41.71 6.43
CA ASP A 46 -7.48 -41.07 5.45
C ASP A 46 -8.97 -41.19 5.82
N TYR A 47 -9.37 -42.28 6.49
CA TYR A 47 -10.76 -42.47 6.93
C TYR A 47 -11.18 -41.42 7.97
N CYS A 48 -10.36 -41.22 9.00
CA CYS A 48 -10.60 -40.20 10.01
C CYS A 48 -10.50 -38.78 9.43
N LEU A 49 -9.58 -38.57 8.47
CA LEU A 49 -9.45 -37.31 7.75
C LEU A 49 -10.75 -36.97 6.99
N LEU A 50 -11.32 -37.92 6.25
CA LEU A 50 -12.57 -37.72 5.50
C LEU A 50 -13.75 -37.40 6.43
N ARG A 51 -13.84 -38.08 7.58
CA ARG A 51 -14.86 -37.78 8.60
C ARG A 51 -14.69 -36.37 9.17
N TYR A 52 -13.45 -35.96 9.43
CA TYR A 52 -13.14 -34.62 9.92
C TYR A 52 -13.49 -33.53 8.90
N THR A 53 -13.10 -33.69 7.64
CA THR A 53 -13.41 -32.70 6.59
C THR A 53 -14.91 -32.61 6.33
N ALA A 54 -15.62 -33.74 6.31
CA ALA A 54 -17.08 -33.74 6.19
C ALA A 54 -17.77 -33.00 7.34
N LEU A 55 -17.24 -33.13 8.55
CA LEU A 55 -17.72 -32.43 9.75
C LEU A 55 -17.43 -30.92 9.72
N ILE A 56 -16.32 -30.49 9.10
CA ILE A 56 -16.04 -29.06 8.83
C ILE A 56 -16.94 -28.52 7.71
N ASP A 57 -17.14 -29.27 6.63
CA ASP A 57 -17.98 -28.85 5.51
C ASP A 57 -19.45 -28.69 5.92
N ALA A 58 -19.92 -29.53 6.85
CA ALA A 58 -21.24 -29.41 7.46
C ALA A 58 -21.36 -28.22 8.45
N ALA A 59 -20.25 -27.55 8.80
CA ALA A 59 -20.30 -26.38 9.64
C ALA A 59 -21.09 -25.26 8.94
N PRO A 60 -21.84 -24.43 9.69
CA PRO A 60 -22.73 -23.45 9.11
C PRO A 60 -21.98 -22.49 8.17
N ALA A 61 -22.57 -22.19 7.02
CA ALA A 61 -21.96 -21.38 5.96
C ALA A 61 -21.45 -19.99 6.40
N CYS A 62 -21.91 -19.50 7.56
CA CYS A 62 -21.39 -18.29 8.19
C CYS A 62 -19.92 -18.40 8.63
N LEU A 63 -19.38 -19.62 8.80
CA LEU A 63 -17.96 -19.88 9.08
C LEU A 63 -17.12 -20.06 7.81
N GLN A 64 -17.75 -20.38 6.67
CA GLN A 64 -17.05 -20.52 5.38
C GLN A 64 -16.68 -19.15 4.79
N GLN A 65 -17.42 -18.10 5.15
CA GLN A 65 -17.11 -16.73 4.77
C GLN A 65 -16.36 -16.04 5.90
N PRO A 66 -15.32 -15.24 5.58
CA PRO A 66 -14.64 -14.44 6.60
C PRO A 66 -15.66 -13.50 7.26
N MET A 67 -15.55 -13.30 8.58
CA MET A 67 -16.46 -12.42 9.35
C MET A 67 -16.56 -10.98 8.82
N ARG A 68 -15.61 -10.57 7.98
CA ARG A 68 -15.59 -9.30 7.27
C ARG A 68 -15.16 -9.56 5.83
N ASP A 69 -15.75 -8.85 4.89
CA ASP A 69 -15.23 -8.83 3.52
C ASP A 69 -13.81 -8.25 3.51
N LEU A 70 -12.82 -9.14 3.38
CA LEU A 70 -11.42 -8.76 3.16
C LEU A 70 -11.17 -8.33 1.70
N ILE A 71 -12.13 -8.55 0.82
CA ILE A 71 -12.07 -8.19 -0.60
C ILE A 71 -11.64 -6.72 -0.82
N PRO A 72 -12.27 -5.69 -0.23
CA PRO A 72 -11.86 -4.30 -0.42
C PRO A 72 -10.44 -4.02 0.11
N GLN A 73 -10.04 -4.66 1.22
CA GLN A 73 -8.72 -4.47 1.81
C GLN A 73 -7.62 -5.09 0.94
N VAL A 74 -7.79 -6.34 0.53
CA VAL A 74 -6.84 -7.04 -0.33
C VAL A 74 -6.79 -6.40 -1.72
N GLN A 75 -7.94 -5.94 -2.26
CA GLN A 75 -7.98 -5.18 -3.51
C GLN A 75 -7.18 -3.87 -3.41
N ASN A 76 -7.27 -3.13 -2.30
CA ASN A 76 -6.50 -1.91 -2.12
C ASN A 76 -4.99 -2.20 -2.04
N LEU A 77 -4.59 -3.24 -1.30
CA LEU A 77 -3.19 -3.69 -1.24
C LEU A 77 -2.67 -4.13 -2.61
N MET A 78 -3.47 -4.87 -3.37
CA MET A 78 -3.14 -5.26 -4.74
C MET A 78 -3.05 -4.06 -5.69
N ARG A 79 -3.95 -3.08 -5.56
CA ARG A 79 -3.92 -1.83 -6.35
C ARG A 79 -2.67 -1.03 -6.07
N LEU A 80 -2.28 -0.86 -4.81
CA LEU A 80 -1.04 -0.15 -4.44
C LEU A 80 0.21 -0.85 -4.99
N ARG A 81 0.27 -2.18 -4.90
CA ARG A 81 1.38 -2.96 -5.47
C ARG A 81 1.44 -2.83 -6.98
N ARG A 82 0.30 -2.90 -7.68
CA ARG A 82 0.22 -2.68 -9.14
C ARG A 82 0.61 -1.26 -9.52
N PHE A 83 0.11 -0.26 -8.80
CA PHE A 83 0.40 1.15 -9.07
C PHE A 83 1.90 1.43 -8.97
N ARG A 84 2.58 0.93 -7.93
CA ARG A 84 4.04 1.10 -7.76
C ARG A 84 4.85 0.45 -8.88
N ILE A 85 4.48 -0.76 -9.31
CA ILE A 85 5.16 -1.44 -10.42
C ILE A 85 4.97 -0.66 -11.73
N LEU A 86 3.75 -0.15 -11.94
CA LEU A 86 3.38 0.60 -13.15
C LEU A 86 4.10 1.95 -13.22
N THR A 87 4.07 2.75 -12.14
CA THR A 87 4.73 4.05 -12.10
C THR A 87 6.24 3.93 -12.23
N ASN A 88 6.89 2.97 -11.56
CA ASN A 88 8.33 2.76 -11.69
C ASN A 88 8.73 2.45 -13.16
N ARG A 89 7.94 1.60 -13.84
CA ARG A 89 8.19 1.26 -15.26
C ARG A 89 7.96 2.45 -16.20
N TYR A 90 6.90 3.23 -16.01
CA TYR A 90 6.62 4.38 -16.87
C TYR A 90 7.56 5.57 -16.60
N VAL A 91 7.99 5.79 -15.36
CA VAL A 91 8.98 6.82 -15.03
C VAL A 91 10.31 6.52 -15.71
N SER A 92 10.76 5.26 -15.69
CA SER A 92 11.97 4.84 -16.40
C SER A 92 11.84 5.02 -17.93
N ALA A 93 10.70 4.65 -18.51
CA ALA A 93 10.46 4.84 -19.94
C ALA A 93 10.37 6.33 -20.34
N ALA A 94 9.68 7.16 -19.54
CA ALA A 94 9.58 8.59 -19.77
C ALA A 94 10.94 9.28 -19.69
N ALA A 95 11.76 8.94 -18.69
CA ALA A 95 13.13 9.45 -18.57
C ALA A 95 13.99 9.08 -19.80
N ALA A 96 13.88 7.85 -20.29
CA ALA A 96 14.59 7.42 -21.50
C ALA A 96 14.14 8.22 -22.75
N VAL A 97 12.84 8.45 -22.92
CA VAL A 97 12.31 9.26 -24.02
C VAL A 97 12.81 10.70 -23.93
N VAL A 98 12.74 11.32 -22.75
CA VAL A 98 13.24 12.69 -22.52
C VAL A 98 14.73 12.79 -22.81
N LEU A 99 15.55 11.83 -22.36
CA LEU A 99 16.98 11.81 -22.65
C LEU A 99 17.27 11.61 -24.13
N ALA A 100 16.54 10.73 -24.81
CA ALA A 100 16.68 10.53 -26.25
C ALA A 100 16.33 11.82 -27.02
N PHE A 101 15.22 12.48 -26.66
CA PHE A 101 14.86 13.77 -27.24
C PHE A 101 15.86 14.88 -26.91
N ALA A 102 16.38 14.92 -25.68
CA ALA A 102 17.39 15.90 -25.27
C ALA A 102 18.67 15.71 -26.08
N LEU A 103 19.20 14.48 -26.16
CA LEU A 103 20.37 14.15 -26.97
C LEU A 103 20.13 14.45 -28.45
N TRP A 104 18.99 14.05 -29.00
CA TRP A 104 18.64 14.32 -30.40
C TRP A 104 18.62 15.82 -30.68
N ASN A 105 17.93 16.62 -29.86
CA ASN A 105 17.90 18.08 -30.02
C ASN A 105 19.27 18.73 -29.81
N PHE A 106 20.08 18.26 -28.86
CA PHE A 106 21.45 18.73 -28.65
C PHE A 106 22.36 18.44 -29.85
N THR A 107 22.13 17.31 -30.53
CA THR A 107 22.90 16.95 -31.74
C THR A 107 22.39 17.63 -33.00
N ALA A 108 21.09 17.95 -33.09
CA ALA A 108 20.45 18.46 -34.30
C ALA A 108 20.41 20.00 -34.40
N LEU A 109 20.48 20.76 -33.29
CA LEU A 109 20.26 22.21 -33.30
C LEU A 109 21.41 23.08 -32.76
N GLY A 110 22.64 22.55 -32.72
CA GLY A 110 23.84 23.41 -32.68
C GLY A 110 24.43 23.63 -31.29
N SER A 111 25.54 22.92 -31.05
CA SER A 111 26.63 23.49 -30.26
C SER A 111 27.18 24.70 -31.02
N PRO A 112 27.33 25.88 -30.39
CA PRO A 112 28.13 26.94 -30.97
C PRO A 112 29.58 26.45 -30.98
N ARG A 113 30.05 26.06 -32.17
CA ARG A 113 31.47 25.90 -32.46
C ARG A 113 32.09 27.29 -32.51
N ASP A 114 32.40 27.87 -31.35
CA ASP A 114 33.46 28.88 -31.29
C ASP A 114 34.81 28.16 -31.26
N VAL A 115 35.21 27.67 -32.44
CA VAL A 115 36.62 27.40 -32.74
C VAL A 115 37.23 28.74 -33.10
N THR A 116 37.61 29.53 -32.10
CA THR A 116 38.52 30.66 -32.32
C THR A 116 39.95 30.18 -32.07
N ALA A 117 40.71 30.05 -33.16
CA ALA A 117 42.15 29.84 -33.18
C ALA A 117 42.89 31.03 -32.50
N PRO A 118 44.16 30.86 -32.08
CA PRO A 118 44.74 31.63 -30.99
C PRO A 118 45.24 33.03 -31.39
N ALA A 119 45.12 33.98 -30.42
CA ALA A 119 45.97 35.15 -30.13
C ALA A 119 45.14 36.46 -29.92
N PRO A 120 45.71 37.48 -29.25
CA PRO A 120 45.77 37.66 -27.80
C PRO A 120 44.98 38.91 -27.33
N ARG A 121 44.89 39.12 -26.00
CA ARG A 121 44.30 40.28 -25.28
C ARG A 121 42.77 40.17 -25.13
N GLN A 122 42.12 40.42 -23.99
CA GLN A 122 42.41 41.28 -22.84
C GLN A 122 41.60 40.76 -21.63
N ALA A 123 42.10 41.02 -20.42
CA ALA A 123 41.46 40.65 -19.16
C ALA A 123 40.13 41.41 -18.94
N GLY A 124 39.06 40.69 -18.61
CA GLY A 124 37.78 41.18 -18.10
C GLY A 124 37.10 40.08 -17.27
N PRO A 125 36.35 40.39 -16.20
CA PRO A 125 35.99 39.43 -15.16
C PRO A 125 35.06 38.36 -15.72
N ARG A 126 35.49 37.10 -15.68
CA ARG A 126 34.64 35.96 -16.02
C ARG A 126 33.54 35.84 -14.96
N PRO A 127 32.24 35.91 -15.31
CA PRO A 127 31.20 35.58 -14.35
C PRO A 127 31.36 34.11 -13.97
N SER A 128 31.61 33.87 -12.69
CA SER A 128 31.80 32.55 -12.12
C SER A 128 30.50 31.77 -12.21
N PHE A 129 30.59 30.49 -12.59
CA PHE A 129 29.50 29.51 -12.66
C PHE A 129 28.60 29.50 -11.40
N GLY A 130 29.15 29.86 -10.25
CA GLY A 130 28.38 29.99 -9.00
C GLY A 130 27.31 31.09 -9.03
N LEU A 131 27.52 32.20 -9.74
CA LEU A 131 26.55 33.29 -9.83
C LEU A 131 25.34 32.93 -10.70
N TRP A 132 25.54 32.14 -11.75
CA TRP A 132 24.43 31.68 -12.59
C TRP A 132 23.62 30.58 -11.90
N TRP A 133 24.28 29.64 -11.20
CA TRP A 133 23.58 28.57 -10.48
C TRP A 133 22.68 29.13 -9.36
N ASP A 134 23.17 30.11 -8.60
CA ASP A 134 22.43 30.74 -7.51
C ASP A 134 21.19 31.51 -8.02
N ASP A 135 21.29 32.17 -9.17
CA ASP A 135 20.20 32.92 -9.82
C ASP A 135 19.08 31.97 -10.31
N THR A 136 19.43 30.83 -10.91
CA THR A 136 18.42 29.85 -11.34
C THR A 136 17.71 29.14 -10.19
N VAL A 137 18.40 28.89 -9.09
CA VAL A 137 17.83 28.16 -7.95
C VAL A 137 16.95 29.07 -7.11
N SER A 138 17.39 30.31 -6.85
CA SER A 138 16.58 31.31 -6.14
C SER A 138 15.26 31.59 -6.85
N GLY A 139 15.26 31.77 -8.18
CA GLY A 139 14.03 31.98 -8.95
C GLY A 139 13.02 30.82 -8.88
N PHE A 140 13.48 29.58 -8.68
CA PHE A 140 12.59 28.43 -8.47
C PHE A 140 11.99 28.40 -7.07
N TYR A 141 12.76 28.76 -6.04
CA TYR A 141 12.27 28.87 -4.66
C TYR A 141 11.26 30.01 -4.50
N ASP A 142 11.52 31.15 -5.13
CA ASP A 142 10.61 32.31 -5.10
C ASP A 142 9.27 31.96 -5.76
N GLY A 143 9.30 31.30 -6.94
CA GLY A 143 8.08 30.86 -7.62
C GLY A 143 7.25 29.87 -6.79
N LEU A 144 7.90 28.96 -6.07
CA LEU A 144 7.21 28.03 -5.16
C LEU A 144 6.61 28.75 -3.95
N ASN A 145 7.36 29.69 -3.35
CA ASN A 145 6.90 30.45 -2.20
C ASN A 145 5.67 31.31 -2.56
N ASP A 146 5.66 31.92 -3.74
CA ASP A 146 4.53 32.71 -4.25
C ASP A 146 3.28 31.86 -4.45
N THR A 147 3.42 30.65 -5.03
CA THR A 147 2.27 29.72 -5.13
C THR A 147 1.75 29.29 -3.76
N LEU A 148 2.62 28.97 -2.80
CA LEU A 148 2.22 28.56 -1.46
C LEU A 148 1.51 29.67 -0.69
N HIS A 149 2.00 30.91 -0.80
CA HIS A 149 1.34 32.07 -0.21
C HIS A 149 -0.05 32.30 -0.83
N ASN A 150 -0.18 32.17 -2.16
CA ASN A 150 -1.47 32.29 -2.83
C ASN A 150 -2.47 31.21 -2.39
N PHE A 151 -2.01 29.97 -2.17
CA PHE A 151 -2.86 28.91 -1.63
C PHE A 151 -3.28 29.18 -0.19
N THR A 152 -2.37 29.70 0.64
CA THR A 152 -2.67 30.02 2.04
C THR A 152 -3.72 31.14 2.12
N LEU A 153 -3.56 32.20 1.33
CA LEU A 153 -4.53 33.30 1.23
C LEU A 153 -5.87 32.83 0.64
N ALA A 154 -5.85 31.95 -0.37
CA ALA A 154 -7.08 31.37 -0.91
C ALA A 154 -7.81 30.49 0.12
N ALA A 155 -7.07 29.73 0.91
CA ALA A 155 -7.62 28.91 1.99
C ALA A 155 -8.26 29.78 3.08
N GLU A 156 -7.57 30.83 3.53
CA GLU A 156 -8.09 31.79 4.52
C GLU A 156 -9.35 32.52 4.01
N ASN A 157 -9.33 33.01 2.77
CA ASN A 157 -10.50 33.67 2.16
C ASN A 157 -11.68 32.71 1.99
N SER A 158 -11.44 31.45 1.61
CA SER A 158 -12.49 30.44 1.51
C SER A 158 -13.10 30.08 2.87
N LEU A 159 -12.30 30.05 3.94
CA LEU A 159 -12.75 29.84 5.30
C LEU A 159 -13.57 31.03 5.83
N ALA A 160 -13.14 32.26 5.55
CA ALA A 160 -13.91 33.46 5.89
C ALA A 160 -15.26 33.50 5.15
N GLN A 161 -15.28 33.11 3.86
CA GLN A 161 -16.52 33.03 3.07
C GLN A 161 -17.50 32.00 3.64
N LEU A 162 -17.01 30.87 4.15
CA LEU A 162 -17.83 29.86 4.82
C LEU A 162 -18.38 30.35 6.17
N GLN A 163 -17.58 31.08 6.96
CA GLN A 163 -18.04 31.66 8.23
C GLN A 163 -19.13 32.73 8.03
N HIS A 164 -19.03 33.57 6.99
CA HIS A 164 -20.07 34.54 6.66
C HIS A 164 -21.38 33.88 6.19
N HIS A 165 -21.29 32.77 5.45
CA HIS A 165 -22.47 31.98 5.06
C HIS A 165 -23.15 31.30 6.27
N GLU A 166 -22.38 30.85 7.26
CA GLU A 166 -22.93 30.24 8.48
C GLU A 166 -23.66 31.28 9.37
N GLN A 167 -23.14 32.51 9.47
CA GLN A 167 -23.80 33.58 10.23
C GLN A 167 -25.07 34.11 9.53
N SER A 168 -25.07 34.22 8.20
CA SER A 168 -26.28 34.59 7.44
C SER A 168 -27.40 33.54 7.56
N GLY A 169 -27.04 32.25 7.60
CA GLY A 169 -28.00 31.16 7.81
C GLY A 169 -28.60 31.11 9.23
N LYS A 170 -27.88 31.58 10.26
CA LYS A 170 -28.41 31.70 11.64
C LYS A 170 -29.30 32.93 11.84
N ALA A 171 -29.10 34.02 11.09
CA ALA A 171 -29.95 35.21 11.16
C ALA A 171 -31.32 35.05 10.47
N ALA A 172 -31.45 34.15 9.49
CA ALA A 172 -32.71 33.91 8.76
C ALA A 172 -33.63 32.87 9.43
N LYS A 173 -33.28 32.35 10.61
CA LYS A 173 -34.06 31.32 11.34
C LYS A 173 -34.36 31.75 12.79
N GLY A 174 -34.73 33.01 12.94
CA GLY A 174 -35.13 33.60 14.20
C GLY A 174 -36.20 34.67 13.98
N ASP A 175 -37.37 34.23 13.50
CA ASP A 175 -38.69 34.85 13.67
C ASP A 175 -39.73 33.71 13.68
#